data_AF-A0A0M3JLS0-F1
#
_entry.id   AF-A0A0M3JLS0-F1
#
_cell.length_a   1.000
_cell.length_b   1.000
_cell.length_c   1.000
_cell.angle_alpha   90.00
_cell.angle_beta   90.00
_cell.angle_gamma   90.00
#
_symmetry.space_group_name_H-M   'P 1'
#
loop_
_entity.id
_entity.type
_entity.pdbx_description
1 polymer ?
#
loop_
_entity_poly.entity_id
_entity_poly.type
_entity_poly.pdbx_seq_one_letter_code
_entity_poly.pdbx_strand_id
1 'polypeptide(L)' 'MKTAGYPNVNVRNFTTSWRDGLAFNALIHKHRPDLIEYDKLQKSNALFNLGNAFDTAEQQLGLMKFLDPEGLFSYIL' A
#
# COMPACT_ATOMS: atom_id res chain seq x y z
N MET A 1 -13.13 -8.01 -6.39
CA MET A 1 -11.71 -7.59 -6.31
C MET A 1 -11.22 -7.70 -4.88
N LYS A 2 -9.94 -8.05 -4.64
CA LYS A 2 -9.41 -8.33 -3.28
C LYS A 2 -9.48 -7.12 -2.32
N THR A 3 -9.53 -5.90 -2.84
CA THR A 3 -9.62 -4.64 -2.08
C THR A 3 -11.03 -4.08 -1.95
N ALA A 4 -12.07 -4.80 -2.41
CA ALA A 4 -13.45 -4.37 -2.22
C ALA A 4 -13.81 -4.29 -0.72
N GLY A 5 -14.42 -3.18 -0.32
CA GLY A 5 -14.79 -2.92 1.09
C GLY A 5 -13.78 -2.09 1.89
N TYR A 6 -12.60 -1.79 1.33
CA TYR A 6 -11.64 -0.89 1.98
C TYR A 6 -11.96 0.58 1.67
N PRO A 7 -12.17 1.43 2.68
CA PRO A 7 -12.41 2.85 2.47
C PRO A 7 -11.28 3.49 1.69
N ASN A 8 -11.65 4.42 0.80
CA ASN A 8 -10.73 5.21 -0.02
C ASN A 8 -9.85 4.42 -1.02
N VAL A 9 -10.09 3.13 -1.21
CA VAL A 9 -9.38 2.30 -2.19
C VAL A 9 -10.26 2.01 -3.40
N ASN A 10 -9.76 2.38 -4.58
CA ASN A 10 -10.41 2.10 -5.85
C ASN A 10 -9.35 1.85 -6.92
N VAL A 11 -8.98 0.59 -7.10
CA VAL A 11 -7.89 0.20 -7.99
C VAL A 11 -8.42 0.09 -9.43
N ARG A 12 -8.02 1.03 -10.28
CA ARG A 12 -8.45 1.12 -11.70
C ARG A 12 -7.30 1.00 -12.69
N ASN A 13 -6.06 1.19 -12.26
CA ASN A 13 -4.86 1.11 -13.09
C ASN A 13 -3.68 0.64 -12.22
N PHE A 14 -2.51 0.42 -12.85
CA PHE A 14 -1.27 0.02 -12.17
C PHE A 14 -0.33 1.20 -11.86
N THR A 15 -0.87 2.43 -11.86
CA THR A 15 -0.08 3.65 -11.62
C THR A 15 -0.75 4.49 -10.52
N THR A 16 -1.60 5.45 -10.90
CA THR A 16 -2.13 6.46 -10.00
C THR A 16 -3.04 5.91 -8.90
N SER A 17 -3.65 4.73 -9.10
CA SER A 17 -4.50 4.09 -8.09
C SER A 17 -3.75 3.61 -6.84
N TRP A 18 -2.42 3.58 -6.90
CA TRP A 18 -1.54 3.05 -5.84
C TRP A 18 -0.74 4.14 -5.14
N ARG A 19 -0.81 5.38 -5.64
CA ARG A 19 0.07 6.47 -5.25
C ARG A 19 -0.09 6.94 -3.81
N ASP A 20 -1.29 6.79 -3.24
CA ASP A 20 -1.55 7.11 -1.83
C ASP A 20 -1.18 5.98 -0.85
N GLY A 21 -0.70 4.85 -1.37
CA GLY A 21 -0.26 3.68 -0.59
C GLY A 21 -1.39 2.85 0.03
N LEU A 22 -2.65 3.30 -0.01
CA LEU A 22 -3.75 2.60 0.66
C LEU A 22 -4.05 1.25 0.00
N ALA A 23 -3.95 1.18 -1.33
CA ALA A 23 -4.18 -0.07 -2.07
C ALA A 23 -3.19 -1.19 -1.67
N PHE A 24 -1.92 -0.85 -1.41
CA PHE A 24 -0.92 -1.83 -0.95
C PHE A 24 -1.24 -2.32 0.46
N ASN A 25 -1.53 -1.41 1.39
CA ASN A 25 -1.91 -1.75 2.76
C ASN A 25 -3.19 -2.61 2.80
N ALA A 26 -4.19 -2.30 1.97
CA ALA A 26 -5.42 -3.06 1.87
C ALA A 26 -5.18 -4.50 1.39
N LEU A 27 -4.26 -4.70 0.44
CA LEU A 27 -3.89 -6.05 -0.01
C LEU A 27 -3.21 -6.85 1.08
N ILE A 28 -2.28 -6.26 1.84
CA ILE A 28 -1.61 -6.93 2.95
C ILE A 28 -2.65 -7.27 4.03
N HIS A 29 -3.43 -6.29 4.48
CA HIS A 29 -4.48 -6.49 5.49
C HIS A 29 -5.50 -7.57 5.09
N LYS A 30 -5.84 -7.67 3.80
CA LYS A 30 -6.76 -8.71 3.32
C LYS A 30 -6.23 -10.13 3.51
N HIS A 31 -4.92 -10.34 3.46
CA HIS A 31 -4.29 -11.65 3.65
C HIS A 31 -3.81 -11.89 5.09
N ARG A 32 -3.36 -10.82 5.76
CA ARG A 32 -2.80 -10.82 7.12
C ARG A 32 -3.30 -9.58 7.87
N PRO A 33 -4.54 -9.60 8.39
CA PRO A 33 -5.15 -8.44 9.04
C PRO A 33 -4.40 -8.02 10.31
N ASP A 34 -3.69 -8.95 10.94
CA ASP A 34 -2.87 -8.74 12.11
C ASP A 34 -1.62 -7.86 11.88
N LEU A 35 -1.21 -7.68 10.62
CA LEU A 35 0.00 -6.93 10.28
C LEU A 35 -0.24 -5.45 9.97
N ILE A 36 -1.49 -5.02 9.76
CA ILE A 36 -1.81 -3.67 9.27
C ILE A 36 -2.99 -3.10 10.06
N GLU A 37 -2.80 -2.00 10.76
CA GLU A 37 -3.91 -1.27 11.37
C GLU A 37 -4.59 -0.34 10.34
N TYR A 38 -5.33 -0.92 9.39
CA TYR A 38 -5.80 -0.19 8.20
C TYR A 38 -6.66 1.04 8.55
N ASP A 39 -7.51 0.94 9.58
CA ASP A 39 -8.42 2.01 9.99
C ASP A 39 -7.71 3.26 10.52
N LYS A 40 -6.41 3.16 10.86
CA LYS A 40 -5.57 4.28 11.28
C LYS A 40 -4.91 5.01 10.09
N LEU A 41 -4.98 4.45 8.88
CA LEU A 41 -4.33 5.01 7.71
C LEU A 41 -5.16 6.16 7.11
N GLN A 42 -4.46 7.17 6.60
CA GLN A 42 -5.06 8.34 5.98
C GLN A 42 -4.53 8.56 4.58
N LYS A 43 -5.42 8.88 3.63
CA LYS A 43 -5.08 9.11 2.23
C LYS A 43 -4.05 10.24 2.03
N SER A 44 -4.08 11.26 2.90
CA SER A 44 -3.15 12.39 2.88
C SER A 44 -1.71 12.00 3.23
N ASN A 45 -1.48 10.85 3.87
CA ASN A 45 -0.17 10.44 4.35
C ASN A 45 0.49 9.39 3.44
N ALA A 46 0.59 9.70 2.14
CA ALA A 46 1.00 8.76 1.10
C ALA A 46 2.38 8.13 1.36
N LEU A 47 3.38 8.92 1.74
CA LEU A 47 4.74 8.43 1.97
C LEU A 47 4.78 7.42 3.14
N PHE A 48 4.09 7.73 4.24
CA PHE A 48 3.95 6.81 5.36
C PHE A 48 3.23 5.53 4.95
N ASN A 49 2.11 5.63 4.23
CA ASN A 49 1.35 4.44 3.82
C ASN A 49 2.20 3.52 2.94
N LEU A 50 2.95 4.08 1.99
CA LEU A 50 3.86 3.33 1.13
C LEU A 50 4.97 2.65 1.94
N GLY A 51 5.63 3.38 2.84
CA GLY A 51 6.64 2.84 3.74
C GLY A 51 6.10 1.70 4.60
N ASN A 52 4.97 1.91 5.27
CA ASN A 52 4.31 0.90 6.10
C ASN A 52 4.02 -0.39 5.33
N ALA A 53 3.47 -0.29 4.12
CA ALA A 53 3.20 -1.46 3.30
C ALA A 53 4.48 -2.19 2.87
N PHE A 54 5.50 -1.46 2.40
CA PHE A 54 6.72 -2.06 1.88
C PHE A 54 7.59 -2.66 2.98
N ASP A 55 7.72 -2.00 4.12
CA ASP A 55 8.45 -2.51 5.27
C ASP A 55 7.76 -3.75 5.84
N THR A 56 6.43 -3.73 5.97
CA THR A 56 5.67 -4.90 6.42
C THR A 56 5.83 -6.07 5.45
N ALA A 57 5.74 -5.83 4.15
CA ALA A 57 5.91 -6.84 3.12
C ALA A 57 7.31 -7.48 3.16
N GLU A 58 8.35 -6.67 3.33
CA GLU A 58 9.73 -7.16 3.41
C GLU A 58 9.98 -7.95 4.70
N GLN A 59 9.68 -7.35 5.85
CA GLN A 59 10.04 -7.91 7.15
C GLN A 59 9.17 -9.10 7.57
N GLN A 60 7.88 -9.08 7.20
CA GLN A 60 6.91 -10.08 7.70
C GLN A 60 6.52 -11.10 6.64
N LEU A 61 6.67 -10.78 5.35
CA LEU A 61 6.28 -11.66 4.24
C LEU A 61 7.47 -12.09 3.37
N GLY A 62 8.69 -11.60 3.64
CA GLY A 62 9.90 -11.95 2.90
C GLY A 62 9.89 -11.46 1.44
N LEU A 63 9.07 -10.45 1.13
CA LEU A 63 8.99 -9.90 -0.22
C LEU A 63 10.15 -8.92 -0.45
N MET A 64 11.03 -9.24 -1.39
CA MET A 64 12.11 -8.35 -1.80
C MET A 64 11.52 -7.03 -2.34
N LYS A 65 12.01 -5.90 -1.84
CA LYS A 65 11.66 -4.57 -2.38
C LYS A 65 12.27 -4.40 -3.77
N PHE A 66 11.43 -4.43 -4.79
CA PHE A 66 11.81 -4.04 -6.15
C PHE A 66 11.56 -2.55 -6.44
N LEU A 67 10.85 -1.86 -5.55
CA LEU A 67 10.44 -0.45 -5.69
C LEU A 67 10.64 0.27 -4.36
N ASP A 68 11.46 1.31 -4.38
CA ASP A 68 11.55 2.24 -3.25
C ASP A 68 10.48 3.34 -3.38
N PRO A 69 9.95 3.89 -2.27
CA PRO A 69 8.89 4.92 -2.30
C PRO A 69 9.24 6.11 -3.21
N GLU A 70 10.49 6.58 -3.18
CA GLU A 70 10.98 7.66 -4.05
C GLU A 70 10.98 7.27 -5.54
N GLY A 71 11.33 6.02 -5.85
CA GLY A 71 11.27 5.47 -7.21
C GLY A 71 9.84 5.33 -7.74
N LEU A 72 8.87 5.05 -6.86
CA LEU A 72 7.46 5.04 -7.24
C LEU A 72 6.95 6.46 -7.56
N PHE A 73 7.39 7.47 -6.79
CA PHE A 73 7.04 8.86 -7.08
C PHE A 73 7.64 9.35 -8.39
N SER A 74 8.86 8.93 -8.74
CA SER A 74 9.52 9.34 -9.98
C SER A 74 8.98 8.66 -11.24
N TYR A 75 8.44 7.44 -11.14
CA TYR A 75 7.83 6.74 -12.28
C TYR A 75 6.35 7.10 -12.54
N ILE A 76 5.68 7.74 -11.59
CA ILE A 76 4.22 8.02 -11.65
C ILE A 76 3.93 9.53 -11.75
N LEU A 77 4.98 10.37 -11.79
CA LEU A 77 4.93 11.76 -12.23
C LEU A 77 5.47 11.88 -13.64
#